data_AF-A0A2M7ENC6-F1
#
_entry.id   AF-A0A2M7ENC6-F1
#
_cell.length_a   1.000
_cell.length_b   1.000
_cell.length_c   1.000
_cell.angle_alpha   90.00
_cell.angle_beta   90.00
_cell.angle_gamma   90.00
#
_symmetry.space_group_name_H-M   'P 1'
#
loop_
_entity.id
_entity.type
_entity.pdbx_description
1 polymer ?
#
loop_
_entity_poly.entity_id
_entity_poly.type
_entity_poly.pdbx_seq_one_letter_code
_entity_poly.pdbx_strand_id
1 'polypeptide(L)'
;MSVHSPLADSSRHGFMPGYLETLSLVERLHRLLLDVIKDEFERVGVLDINAVQALLLFNIGDHEVTAGELKSRGYYQGSNVSYNL
;
A
#
# COMPACT_ATOMS: atom_id res chain seq x y z
N MET A 1 37.84 23.43 33.37
CA MET A 1 37.07 22.19 33.12
C MET A 1 36.09 22.48 31.99
N SER A 2 36.34 21.90 30.82
CA SER A 2 35.50 22.10 29.62
C SER A 2 34.22 21.27 29.78
N VAL A 3 33.07 21.94 29.76
CA VAL A 3 31.76 21.30 29.80
C VAL A 3 31.42 20.89 28.36
N HIS A 4 31.60 19.60 28.04
CA HIS A 4 31.04 19.03 26.82
C HIS A 4 29.51 19.01 26.95
N SER A 5 28.82 19.93 26.28
CA SER A 5 27.37 19.82 26.05
C SER A 5 27.11 18.73 25.01
N PRO A 6 26.26 17.72 25.28
CA PRO A 6 25.85 16.76 24.27
C PRO A 6 24.74 17.38 23.41
N LEU A 7 25.11 18.09 22.35
CA LEU A 7 24.17 18.63 21.34
C LEU A 7 23.80 17.61 20.25
N ALA A 8 23.57 16.34 20.61
CA ALA A 8 23.48 15.26 19.61
C ALA A 8 22.19 14.42 19.62
N ASP A 9 21.15 14.75 20.40
CA ASP A 9 20.00 13.84 20.56
C ASP A 9 18.60 14.41 20.23
N SER A 10 18.51 15.71 19.92
CA SER A 10 17.22 16.37 19.63
C SER A 10 16.70 16.12 18.20
N SER A 11 17.55 15.73 17.25
CA SER A 11 17.15 15.47 15.85
C SER A 11 16.49 14.10 15.63
N ARG A 12 16.77 13.11 16.48
CA ARG A 12 16.17 11.77 16.37
C ARG A 12 14.74 11.70 16.91
N HIS A 13 14.41 12.54 17.89
CA HIS A 13 13.11 12.52 18.57
C HIS A 13 11.93 12.95 17.68
N GLY A 14 12.16 13.77 16.64
CA GLY A 14 11.12 14.19 15.69
C GLY A 14 10.95 13.28 14.47
N PHE A 15 11.96 12.46 14.15
CA PHE A 15 11.96 11.61 12.95
C PHE A 15 10.95 10.45 13.06
N MET A 16 10.94 9.76 14.20
CA MET A 16 10.04 8.61 14.39
C MET A 16 8.55 8.97 14.40
N PRO A 17 8.10 10.04 15.10
CA PRO A 17 6.71 10.48 15.02
C PRO A 17 6.26 10.82 13.59
N GLY A 18 7.05 11.60 12.85
CA GLY A 18 6.71 11.97 11.46
C GLY A 18 6.72 10.78 10.50
N TYR A 19 7.63 9.82 10.70
CA TYR A 19 7.65 8.57 9.95
C TYR A 19 6.39 7.73 10.19
N LEU A 20 5.99 7.55 11.45
CA LEU A 20 4.79 6.77 11.80
C LEU A 20 3.50 7.45 11.33
N GLU A 21 3.44 8.78 11.38
CA GLU A 21 2.32 9.54 10.82
C GLU A 21 2.22 9.32 9.30
N THR A 22 3.33 9.45 8.58
CA THR A 22 3.37 9.22 7.12
C THR A 22 2.95 7.79 6.79
N LEU A 23 3.45 6.79 7.51
CA LEU A 23 3.07 5.39 7.31
C LEU A 23 1.56 5.20 7.53
N SER A 24 1.01 5.80 8.60
CA SER A 24 -0.44 5.75 8.89
C SER A 24 -1.28 6.38 7.79
N LEU A 25 -0.82 7.48 7.20
CA LEU A 25 -1.47 8.14 6.07
C LEU A 25 -1.46 7.27 4.81
N VAL A 26 -0.34 6.59 4.52
CA VAL A 26 -0.23 5.67 3.37
C VAL A 26 -1.18 4.48 3.55
N GLU A 27 -1.20 3.85 4.72
CA GLU A 27 -2.12 2.74 5.00
C GLU A 27 -3.59 3.16 4.90
N ARG A 28 -3.92 4.36 5.38
CA ARG A 28 -5.27 4.91 5.27
C ARG A 28 -5.65 5.18 3.82
N LEU A 29 -4.75 5.78 3.04
CA LEU A 29 -4.97 6.04 1.62
C LEU A 29 -5.23 4.74 0.86
N HIS A 30 -4.46 3.68 1.17
CA HIS A 30 -4.66 2.36 0.55
C HIS A 30 -6.05 1.79 0.83
N ARG A 31 -6.53 1.85 2.10
CA ARG A 31 -7.89 1.38 2.44
C ARG A 31 -8.97 2.21 1.75
N LEU A 32 -8.85 3.54 1.76
CA LEU A 32 -9.82 4.43 1.12
C LEU A 32 -9.89 4.20 -0.40
N LEU A 33 -8.77 3.88 -1.05
CA LEU A 33 -8.78 3.51 -2.46
C LEU A 33 -9.58 2.22 -2.71
N LEU A 34 -9.37 1.20 -1.88
CA LEU A 34 -10.11 -0.06 -1.99
C LEU A 34 -11.61 0.14 -1.74
N ASP A 35 -11.97 0.98 -0.78
CA ASP A 35 -13.36 1.32 -0.49
C ASP A 35 -14.02 2.04 -1.68
N VAL A 36 -13.34 3.03 -2.28
CA VAL A 36 -13.86 3.73 -3.47
C VAL A 36 -14.09 2.76 -4.65
N ILE A 37 -13.14 1.86 -4.91
CA ILE A 37 -13.27 0.87 -6.00
C ILE A 37 -14.46 -0.06 -5.71
N LYS A 38 -14.57 -0.53 -4.47
CA LYS A 38 -15.67 -1.39 -4.05
C LYS A 38 -17.02 -0.69 -4.20
N ASP A 39 -17.15 0.53 -3.70
CA ASP A 39 -18.39 1.31 -3.75
C ASP A 39 -18.84 1.53 -5.20
N GLU A 40 -17.88 1.81 -6.10
CA GLU A 40 -18.18 1.97 -7.53
C GLU A 40 -18.66 0.67 -8.18
N PHE A 41 -18.05 -0.46 -7.82
CA PHE A 41 -18.42 -1.77 -8.33
C PHE A 41 -19.81 -2.18 -7.86
N GLU A 42 -20.12 -1.98 -6.58
CA GLU A 42 -21.46 -2.17 -6.03
C GLU A 42 -22.49 -1.27 -6.72
N ARG A 43 -22.13 0.00 -6.98
CA ARG A 43 -22.99 0.97 -7.67
C ARG A 43 -23.33 0.56 -9.11
N VAL A 44 -22.39 -0.04 -9.84
CA VAL A 44 -22.62 -0.53 -11.21
C VAL A 44 -23.09 -1.98 -11.29
N GLY A 45 -23.21 -2.66 -10.14
CA GLY A 45 -23.68 -4.06 -10.05
C GLY A 45 -22.63 -5.11 -10.42
N VAL A 46 -21.34 -4.79 -10.38
CA VAL A 46 -20.24 -5.74 -10.60
C VAL A 46 -19.83 -6.32 -9.25
N LEU A 47 -20.23 -7.58 -8.98
CA LEU A 47 -20.01 -8.23 -7.67
C LEU A 47 -19.11 -9.46 -7.75
N ASP A 48 -18.75 -9.90 -8.96
CA ASP A 48 -17.98 -11.13 -9.19
C ASP A 48 -16.49 -10.99 -8.87
N ILE A 49 -16.01 -9.76 -8.73
CA ILE A 49 -14.61 -9.45 -8.40
C ILE A 49 -14.53 -8.39 -7.31
N ASN A 50 -13.55 -8.54 -6.42
CA ASN A 50 -13.28 -7.59 -5.34
C ASN A 50 -12.32 -6.46 -5.78
N ALA A 51 -12.16 -5.43 -4.95
CA ALA A 51 -11.30 -4.28 -5.26
C ALA A 51 -9.82 -4.64 -5.47
N VAL A 52 -9.29 -5.66 -4.78
CA VAL A 52 -7.91 -6.13 -4.97
C VAL A 52 -7.76 -6.79 -6.35
N GLN A 53 -8.71 -7.65 -6.73
CA GLN A 53 -8.74 -8.29 -8.05
C GLN A 53 -8.87 -7.23 -9.17
N ALA A 54 -9.71 -6.22 -8.97
CA ALA A 54 -9.83 -5.10 -9.91
C ALA A 54 -8.51 -4.34 -10.12
N LEU A 55 -7.78 -4.05 -9.03
CA LEU A 55 -6.46 -3.44 -9.11
C LEU A 55 -5.45 -4.34 -9.81
N LEU A 56 -5.49 -5.66 -9.60
CA LEU A 56 -4.62 -6.60 -10.30
C LEU A 56 -4.89 -6.58 -11.80
N LEU A 57 -6.16 -6.68 -12.21
CA LEU A 57 -6.56 -6.59 -13.62
C LEU A 57 -6.12 -5.27 -14.24
N PHE A 58 -6.26 -4.15 -13.53
CA PHE A 58 -5.79 -2.84 -14.00
C PHE A 58 -4.27 -2.81 -14.21
N ASN A 59 -3.48 -3.37 -13.29
CA ASN A 59 -2.01 -3.38 -13.41
C ASN A 59 -1.50 -4.36 -14.48
N ILE A 60 -2.24 -5.44 -14.74
CA ILE A 60 -1.97 -6.35 -15.86
C ILE A 60 -2.27 -5.64 -17.18
N GLY A 61 -3.46 -5.03 -17.29
CA GLY A 61 -3.93 -4.39 -18.51
C GLY A 61 -3.94 -5.38 -19.67
N ASP A 62 -3.30 -5.00 -20.78
CA ASP A 62 -3.16 -5.85 -21.98
C ASP A 62 -1.90 -6.73 -21.97
N HIS A 63 -1.13 -6.73 -20.88
CA HIS A 63 0.10 -7.51 -20.79
C HIS A 63 -0.17 -8.93 -20.29
N GLU A 64 0.57 -9.90 -20.81
CA GLU A 64 0.64 -11.22 -20.19
C GLU A 64 1.69 -11.19 -19.08
N VAL A 65 1.24 -11.33 -17.83
CA VAL A 65 2.09 -11.22 -16.63
C VAL A 65 1.93 -12.48 -15.80
N THR A 66 3.05 -13.09 -15.40
CA THR A 66 3.02 -14.27 -14.53
C THR A 66 2.69 -13.88 -13.09
N ALA A 67 2.17 -14.84 -12.31
CA ALA A 67 1.95 -14.71 -10.87
C ALA A 67 3.20 -14.21 -10.10
N GLY A 68 4.39 -14.68 -10.51
CA GLY A 68 5.66 -14.24 -9.91
C GLY A 68 6.00 -12.78 -10.20
N GLU A 69 5.68 -12.31 -11.41
CA GLU A 69 5.91 -10.92 -11.81
C GLU A 69 4.97 -9.94 -11.13
N LEU A 70 3.72 -10.31 -10.87
CA LEU A 70 2.79 -9.49 -10.08
C LEU A 70 3.36 -9.17 -8.71
N LYS A 71 4.03 -10.14 -8.08
CA LYS A 71 4.68 -9.96 -6.79
C LYS A 71 5.97 -9.15 -6.89
N SER A 72 6.85 -9.46 -7.85
CA SER A 72 8.15 -8.78 -7.97
C SER A 72 8.03 -7.31 -8.40
N ARG A 73 6.98 -6.97 -9.18
CA ARG A 73 6.67 -5.59 -9.59
C ARG A 73 5.92 -4.79 -8.51
N GLY A 74 5.55 -5.42 -7.40
CA GLY A 74 4.85 -4.77 -6.29
C GLY A 74 3.35 -4.56 -6.51
N TYR A 75 2.77 -5.14 -7.57
CA TYR A 75 1.31 -5.10 -7.82
C TYR A 75 0.53 -5.98 -6.84
N TYR A 76 1.19 -6.95 -6.20
CA TYR A 76 0.63 -7.79 -5.17
C TYR A 76 1.61 -8.02 -4.02
N GLN A 77 1.20 -7.66 -2.81
CA GLN A 77 2.03 -7.83 -1.60
C GLN A 77 1.60 -9.01 -0.70
N GLY A 78 0.52 -9.71 -1.06
CA GLY A 78 0.08 -10.89 -0.32
C GLY A 78 1.07 -12.06 -0.40
N SER A 79 0.98 -12.98 0.56
CA SER A 79 1.87 -14.15 0.63
C SER A 79 1.71 -15.08 -0.57
N ASN A 80 0.49 -15.19 -1.11
CA ASN A 80 0.17 -16.01 -2.28
C ASN A 80 -0.84 -15.28 -3.18
N VAL A 81 -0.48 -15.06 -4.44
CA VAL A 81 -1.32 -14.36 -5.43
C VAL A 81 -2.45 -15.23 -5.96
N SER A 82 -2.34 -16.56 -5.86
CA SER A 82 -3.36 -17.50 -6.36
C SER A 82 -4.70 -17.44 -5.63
N TYR A 83 -4.82 -16.67 -4.55
CA TYR A 83 -6.11 -16.42 -3.88
C TYR A 83 -6.91 -15.29 -4.53
N ASN A 84 -6.27 -14.48 -5.38
CA ASN A 84 -6.88 -13.35 -6.07
C ASN A 84 -6.83 -13.50 -7.61
N LEU A 85 -6.42 -14.68 -8.10
CA LEU A 85 -6.52 -15.10 -9.50
C LEU A 85 -7.57 -16.20 -9.60
#